data_AF-A0A0F9QJ02-F1
#
_entry.id   AF-A0A0F9QJ02-F1
#
_cell.length_a   1.000
_cell.length_b   1.000
_cell.length_c   1.000
_cell.angle_alpha   90.00
_cell.angle_beta   90.00
_cell.angle_gamma   90.00
#
_symmetry.space_group_name_H-M   'P 1'
#
loop_
_entity.id
_entity.type
_entity.pdbx_description
1 polymer ?
#
loop_
_entity_poly.entity_id
_entity_poly.type
_entity_poly.pdbx_seq_one_letter_code
_entity_poly.pdbx_strand_id
1 'polypeptide(L)'
;MDKLEPPAELLDLEDGASETFRILRWLQGELEIQPRETPAGKIVPALRMWVPPEDKPAGAPYWDATAGNLIARLLPMLDELVATGRKIRVTKQGKPPVARHRVDFL
;
A
#
# COMPACT_ATOMS: atom_id res chain seq x y z
N MET A 1 14.29 7.49 -8.59
CA MET A 1 13.06 6.73 -8.31
C MET A 1 12.03 7.20 -9.31
N ASP A 2 11.19 6.28 -9.79
CA ASP A 2 10.15 6.63 -10.76
C ASP A 2 9.00 7.38 -10.07
N LYS A 3 8.41 8.35 -10.76
CA LYS A 3 7.20 9.03 -10.28
C LYS A 3 5.99 8.13 -10.51
N LEU A 4 5.20 7.89 -9.47
CA LEU A 4 3.92 7.19 -9.58
C LEU A 4 2.86 8.18 -10.07
N GLU A 5 2.33 7.92 -11.26
CA GLU A 5 1.30 8.76 -11.86
C GLU A 5 -0.01 8.72 -11.05
N PRO A 6 -0.73 9.84 -10.94
CA PRO A 6 -2.04 9.89 -10.30
C PRO A 6 -3.08 9.06 -11.08
N PRO A 7 -4.20 8.66 -10.44
CA PRO A 7 -4.57 8.98 -9.06
C PRO A 7 -3.76 8.19 -8.02
N ALA A 8 -3.59 8.78 -6.83
CA ALA A 8 -3.14 8.05 -5.65
C ALA A 8 -4.30 7.22 -5.09
N GLU A 9 -4.06 5.95 -4.76
CA GLU A 9 -5.01 5.15 -3.98
C GLU A 9 -4.36 4.63 -2.72
N LEU A 10 -4.32 5.46 -1.68
CA LEU A 10 -3.62 5.16 -0.45
C LEU A 10 -4.27 3.97 0.27
N LEU A 11 -3.44 3.01 0.70
CA LEU A 11 -3.87 1.98 1.65
C LEU A 11 -4.00 2.59 3.05
N ASP A 12 -5.03 3.42 3.23
CA ASP A 12 -5.32 4.11 4.50
C ASP A 12 -6.36 3.34 5.29
N LEU A 13 -5.88 2.51 6.20
CA LEU A 13 -6.70 1.71 7.10
C LEU A 13 -7.00 2.48 8.39
N GLU A 14 -8.15 2.23 9.01
CA GLU A 14 -8.42 2.64 10.39
C GLU A 14 -7.61 1.79 11.39
N ASP A 15 -7.48 2.25 12.64
CA ASP A 15 -6.83 1.45 13.70
C ASP A 15 -7.58 0.12 13.93
N GLY A 16 -6.85 -0.99 13.87
CA GLY A 16 -7.39 -2.35 13.94
C GLY A 16 -8.01 -2.86 12.64
N ALA A 17 -8.21 -2.00 11.63
CA ALA A 17 -8.75 -2.41 10.35
C ALA A 17 -7.74 -3.22 9.54
N SER A 18 -8.26 -4.08 8.68
CA SER A 18 -7.47 -4.95 7.81
C SER A 18 -8.01 -4.96 6.39
N GLU A 19 -7.10 -5.08 5.43
CA GLU A 19 -7.41 -5.25 4.01
C GLU A 19 -6.75 -6.53 3.50
N THR A 20 -7.43 -7.28 2.62
CA THR A 20 -6.99 -8.61 2.21
C THR A 20 -7.02 -8.76 0.69
N PHE A 21 -5.85 -8.89 0.07
CA PHE A 21 -5.71 -8.87 -1.39
C PHE A 21 -4.49 -9.67 -1.85
N ARG A 22 -4.48 -10.00 -3.14
CA ARG A 22 -3.31 -10.51 -3.87
C ARG A 22 -2.61 -9.37 -4.60
N ILE A 23 -1.32 -9.56 -4.86
CA ILE A 23 -0.48 -8.62 -5.60
C ILE A 23 -0.16 -9.24 -6.95
N LEU A 24 -0.54 -8.58 -8.03
CA LEU A 24 -0.29 -9.01 -9.42
C LEU A 24 1.04 -8.50 -9.96
N ARG A 25 1.42 -7.29 -9.56
CA ARG A 25 2.69 -6.64 -9.87
C ARG A 25 2.89 -5.48 -8.90
N TRP A 26 4.10 -4.94 -8.85
CA TRP A 26 4.43 -3.84 -7.96
C TRP A 26 5.38 -2.83 -8.63
N LEU A 27 5.40 -1.61 -8.10
CA LEU A 27 6.32 -0.55 -8.48
C LEU A 27 6.65 0.28 -7.24
N GLN A 28 7.94 0.47 -6.97
CA GLN A 28 8.41 1.39 -5.95
C GLN A 28 8.76 2.72 -6.60
N GLY A 29 8.27 3.81 -6.02
CA GLY A 29 8.48 5.13 -6.57
C GLY A 29 8.14 6.22 -5.57
N GLU A 30 7.94 7.41 -6.11
CA GLU A 30 7.54 8.59 -5.35
C GLU A 30 6.13 9.01 -5.76
N LEU A 31 5.31 9.36 -4.77
CA LEU A 31 3.93 9.80 -4.96
C LEU A 31 3.76 11.19 -4.39
N GLU A 32 3.14 12.07 -5.16
CA GLU A 32 2.69 13.37 -4.67
C GLU A 32 1.34 13.18 -3.96
N ILE A 33 1.29 13.45 -2.66
CA ILE A 33 0.06 13.40 -1.87
C ILE A 33 -0.28 14.81 -1.39
N GLN A 34 -1.57 15.10 -1.23
CA GLN A 34 -2.08 16.37 -0.72
C GLN A 34 -2.90 16.14 0.56
N PRO A 35 -2.24 15.95 1.72
CA PRO A 35 -2.92 15.83 2.99
C PRO A 35 -3.60 17.15 3.37
N ARG A 36 -4.64 17.07 4.22
CA ARG A 36 -5.36 18.27 4.70
C ARG A 36 -4.44 19.24 5.43
N GLU A 37 -3.47 18.73 6.18
CA GLU A 37 -2.48 19.51 6.94
C GLU A 37 -1.40 20.15 6.06
N THR A 38 -1.26 19.72 4.80
CA THR A 38 -0.27 20.28 3.86
C THR A 38 -0.92 20.44 2.48
N PRO A 39 -1.71 21.52 2.29
CA PRO A 39 -2.45 21.74 1.04
C PRO A 39 -1.54 21.91 -0.19
N ALA A 40 -0.29 22.35 0.03
CA ALA A 40 0.72 22.47 -1.02
C ALA A 40 1.19 21.12 -1.57
N GLY A 41 0.79 20.01 -0.93
CA GLY A 41 1.26 18.67 -1.25
C GLY A 41 2.65 18.37 -0.67
N LYS A 42 2.97 17.09 -0.62
CA LYS A 42 4.33 16.61 -0.33
C LYS A 42 4.60 15.35 -1.15
N ILE A 43 5.85 15.17 -1.53
CA ILE A 43 6.34 13.95 -2.18
C ILE A 43 6.69 12.95 -1.08
N VAL A 44 6.18 11.73 -1.19
CA VAL A 44 6.46 10.64 -0.26
C VAL A 44 6.92 9.38 -1.00
N PRO A 45 7.81 8.58 -0.40
CA PRO A 45 8.06 7.23 -0.89
C PRO A 45 6.78 6.40 -0.86
N ALA A 46 6.54 5.65 -1.93
CA ALA A 46 5.35 4.84 -2.10
C ALA A 46 5.67 3.51 -2.78
N LEU A 47 4.87 2.51 -2.43
CA LEU A 47 4.84 1.21 -3.07
C LEU A 47 3.46 0.99 -3.67
N ARG A 48 3.36 1.01 -5.00
CA ARG A 48 2.14 0.69 -5.73
C ARG A 48 2.04 -0.82 -5.94
N MET A 49 0.95 -1.41 -5.49
CA MET A 49 0.65 -2.84 -5.59
C MET A 49 -0.61 -3.00 -6.43
N TRP A 50 -0.49 -3.54 -7.64
CA TRP A 50 -1.66 -3.83 -8.46
C TRP A 50 -2.36 -5.06 -7.92
N VAL A 51 -3.68 -4.97 -7.79
CA VAL A 51 -4.51 -6.02 -7.19
C VAL A 51 -5.55 -6.49 -8.20
N PRO A 52 -5.99 -7.75 -8.13
CA PRO A 52 -7.01 -8.23 -9.05
C PRO A 52 -8.38 -7.61 -8.70
N PRO A 53 -9.26 -7.38 -9.69
CA PRO A 53 -10.56 -6.73 -9.48
C PRO A 53 -11.45 -7.45 -8.45
N GLU A 54 -11.32 -8.77 -8.32
CA GLU A 54 -12.08 -9.53 -7.33
C GLU A 54 -11.64 -9.25 -5.87
N ASP A 55 -10.43 -8.74 -5.64
CA ASP A 55 -9.96 -8.32 -4.32
C ASP A 55 -10.22 -6.83 -4.06
N LYS A 56 -10.38 -6.02 -5.12
CA LYS A 56 -10.73 -4.59 -5.03
C LYS A 56 -11.71 -4.22 -6.17
N PRO A 57 -13.03 -4.40 -5.96
CA PRO A 57 -14.02 -4.23 -7.02
C PRO A 57 -14.30 -2.76 -7.40
N ALA A 58 -13.81 -1.79 -6.62
CA ALA A 58 -14.02 -0.37 -6.84
C ALA A 58 -12.74 0.47 -6.68
N GLY A 59 -12.69 1.62 -7.38
CA GLY A 59 -11.54 2.53 -7.41
C GLY A 59 -10.43 2.07 -8.37
N ALA A 60 -9.21 2.61 -8.21
CA ALA A 60 -8.11 2.21 -9.09
C ALA A 60 -7.67 0.75 -8.81
N PRO A 61 -7.14 -0.01 -9.79
CA PRO A 61 -6.79 -1.43 -9.63
C PRO A 61 -5.44 -1.63 -8.89
N TYR A 62 -5.16 -0.79 -7.91
CA TYR A 62 -3.96 -0.83 -7.09
C TYR A 62 -4.19 -0.20 -5.73
N TRP A 63 -3.29 -0.52 -4.81
CA TRP A 63 -3.09 0.15 -3.54
C TRP A 63 -1.71 0.81 -3.50
N ASP A 64 -1.62 2.01 -2.96
CA ASP A 64 -0.40 2.77 -2.72
C ASP A 64 -0.09 2.74 -1.21
N ALA A 65 0.92 1.97 -0.83
CA ALA A 65 1.44 1.95 0.53
C ALA A 65 2.48 3.04 0.71
N THR A 66 2.26 3.97 1.65
CA THR A 66 3.20 5.08 1.97
C THR A 66 3.83 4.94 3.36
N ALA A 67 3.33 4.03 4.19
CA ALA A 67 3.89 3.77 5.51
C ALA A 67 5.23 3.04 5.41
N GLY A 68 6.32 3.67 5.85
CA GLY A 68 7.67 3.12 5.72
C GLY A 68 7.86 1.73 6.34
N ASN A 69 7.17 1.43 7.45
CA ASN A 69 7.21 0.10 8.06
C ASN A 69 6.51 -0.98 7.25
N LEU A 70 5.49 -0.63 6.47
CA LEU A 70 4.78 -1.56 5.60
C LEU A 70 5.61 -1.82 4.35
N ILE A 71 6.14 -0.75 3.75
CA ILE A 71 7.04 -0.84 2.60
C ILE A 71 8.24 -1.74 2.94
N ALA A 72 8.93 -1.48 4.05
CA ALA A 72 10.09 -2.25 4.48
C ALA A 72 9.77 -3.74 4.75
N ARG A 73 8.53 -4.06 5.14
CA ARG A 73 8.08 -5.44 5.36
C ARG A 73 7.74 -6.15 4.06
N LEU A 74 7.11 -5.44 3.11
CA LEU A 74 6.66 -6.03 1.85
C LEU A 74 7.79 -6.21 0.85
N LEU A 75 8.70 -5.25 0.71
CA LEU A 75 9.75 -5.25 -0.32
C LEU A 75 10.48 -6.60 -0.47
N PRO A 76 10.92 -7.28 0.61
CA PRO A 76 11.66 -8.55 0.49
C PRO A 76 10.83 -9.73 -0.03
N MET A 77 9.50 -9.63 -0.03
CA MET A 77 8.58 -10.74 -0.33
C MET A 77 7.67 -10.48 -1.54
N LEU A 78 7.73 -9.29 -2.16
CA LEU A 78 6.81 -8.91 -3.25
C LEU A 78 6.91 -9.84 -4.46
N ASP A 79 8.13 -10.19 -4.89
CA ASP A 79 8.31 -11.05 -6.07
C ASP A 79 7.76 -12.45 -5.85
N GLU A 80 7.93 -12.99 -4.63
CA GLU A 80 7.34 -14.28 -4.25
C GLU A 80 5.81 -14.20 -4.16
N LEU A 81 5.27 -13.14 -3.58
CA LEU A 81 3.82 -12.91 -3.50
C LEU A 81 3.18 -12.81 -4.89
N VAL A 82 3.86 -12.13 -5.82
CA VAL A 82 3.43 -12.04 -7.23
C VAL A 82 3.50 -13.41 -7.91
N ALA A 83 4.62 -14.12 -7.78
CA ALA A 83 4.81 -15.42 -8.43
C ALA A 83 3.83 -16.49 -7.94
N THR A 84 3.51 -16.47 -6.64
CA THR A 84 2.61 -17.45 -6.03
C THR A 84 1.13 -17.05 -6.11
N GLY A 85 0.85 -15.77 -6.35
CA GLY A 85 -0.51 -15.22 -6.25
C GLY A 85 -1.09 -15.36 -4.83
N ARG A 86 -0.23 -15.48 -3.80
CA ARG A 86 -0.65 -15.71 -2.42
C ARG A 86 -1.36 -14.48 -1.87
N LYS A 87 -2.49 -14.70 -1.20
CA LYS A 87 -3.27 -13.62 -0.58
C LYS A 87 -2.59 -13.17 0.71
N ILE A 88 -2.48 -11.86 0.91
CA ILE A 88 -1.99 -11.27 2.14
C ILE A 88 -3.12 -10.54 2.86
N ARG A 89 -3.00 -10.43 4.18
CA ARG A 89 -3.78 -9.52 5.00
C ARG A 89 -2.87 -8.46 5.60
N VAL A 90 -3.17 -7.20 5.35
CA VAL A 90 -2.50 -6.06 5.97
C VAL A 90 -3.40 -5.52 7.08
N THR A 91 -2.90 -5.44 8.31
CA THR A 91 -3.63 -4.88 9.46
C THR A 91 -2.89 -3.67 10.02
N LYS A 92 -3.58 -2.54 10.22
CA LYS A 92 -3.01 -1.38 10.91
C LYS A 92 -3.22 -1.51 12.41
N GLN A 93 -2.17 -1.24 13.18
CA GLN A 93 -2.17 -1.30 14.64
C GLN A 93 -1.68 0.03 15.22
N GLY A 94 -2.51 0.68 16.00
CA GLY A 94 -2.26 1.97 16.63
C GLY A 94 -2.52 3.15 15.70
N LYS A 95 -2.33 4.35 16.28
CA LYS A 95 -2.56 5.63 15.60
C LYS A 95 -1.23 6.29 15.19
N PRO A 96 -1.21 7.10 14.12
CA PRO A 96 -0.04 7.92 13.80
C PRO A 96 0.43 8.74 15.01
N PRO A 97 1.75 8.95 15.21
CA PRO A 97 2.87 8.54 14.36
C PRO A 97 3.42 7.13 14.65
N VAL A 98 2.88 6.42 15.64
CA VAL A 98 3.41 5.13 16.12
C VAL A 98 2.76 3.91 15.44
N ALA A 99 1.80 4.13 14.54
CA ALA A 99 1.07 3.08 13.84
C ALA A 99 2.02 2.09 13.14
N ARG A 100 1.76 0.80 13.32
CA ARG A 100 2.47 -0.31 12.67
C ARG A 100 1.54 -1.10 11.77
N HIS A 101 2.08 -1.65 10.69
CA HIS A 101 1.34 -2.57 9.84
C HIS A 101 1.84 -3.99 10.05
N ARG A 102 0.92 -4.92 10.38
CA ARG A 102 1.16 -6.36 10.34
C ARG A 102 0.80 -6.89 8.97
N VAL A 103 1.58 -7.82 8.46
CA VAL A 103 1.31 -8.54 7.21
C VAL A 103 1.23 -10.02 7.58
N ASP A 104 0.08 -10.62 7.32
CA ASP A 104 -0.19 -12.04 7.55
C ASP A 104 -0.40 -12.72 6.19
N PHE A 105 0.19 -13.90 5.99
CA PHE A 105 -0.03 -14.70 4.80
C PHE A 105 -1.24 -15.63 4.98
N LEU A 106 -2.08 -15.74 3.95
CA LEU A 106 -3.25 -16.63 3.94
C LEU A 106 -2.99 -17.89 3.11
#